data_AF-A0A966XFL3-F1
#
_entry.id   AF-A0A966XFL3-F1
#
_cell.length_a   1.000
_cell.length_b   1.000
_cell.length_c   1.000
_cell.angle_alpha   90.00
_cell.angle_beta   90.00
_cell.angle_gamma   90.00
#
_symmetry.space_group_name_H-M   'P 1'
#
loop_
_entity.id
_entity.type
_entity.pdbx_description
1 polymer ?
#
loop_
_entity_poly.entity_id
_entity_poly.type
_entity_poly.pdbx_seq_one_letter_code
_entity_poly.pdbx_strand_id
1 'polypeptide(L)'
;VRLAVKHIIDREDWLEKIIFGYGELGNDNPIGPANIYRATTDELPQRAYDPEKAKFHLKKAGYDKLSIQFHAADTGFSGSVDAGSLMAESARSAGLDIEVVREPNDGYWSNVWMKKAFSACYWSGRPTENWIFSQIYAADASWNDTFWKNDRFNELLVQARSELDASLRREQYVEMQQIIHNDGGVCLPLFQSDVMAYSNKLHVPEVIANNWEFDGMMNSERWWFS
;
A
#
# COMPACT_ATOMS: atom_id res chain seq x y z
N VAL A 1 -16.24 -5.32 -7.73
CA VAL A 1 -14.96 -6.01 -8.08
C VAL A 1 -13.80 -5.60 -7.19
N ARG A 2 -13.33 -4.33 -7.13
CA ARG A 2 -12.17 -3.93 -6.29
C ARG A 2 -12.25 -4.38 -4.83
N LEU A 3 -13.39 -4.16 -4.17
CA LEU A 3 -13.62 -4.64 -2.80
C LEU A 3 -13.51 -6.17 -2.67
N ALA A 4 -13.87 -6.93 -3.71
CA ALA A 4 -13.67 -8.37 -3.69
C ALA A 4 -12.18 -8.73 -3.72
N VAL A 5 -11.40 -8.07 -4.58
CA VAL A 5 -9.94 -8.25 -4.64
C VAL A 5 -9.28 -7.89 -3.30
N LYS A 6 -9.67 -6.79 -2.67
CA LYS A 6 -9.17 -6.39 -1.35
C LYS A 6 -9.44 -7.42 -0.24
N HIS A 7 -10.53 -8.17 -0.35
CA HIS A 7 -10.96 -9.19 0.62
C HIS A 7 -10.37 -10.58 0.39
N ILE A 8 -9.82 -10.88 -0.79
CA ILE A 8 -9.13 -12.17 -1.03
C ILE A 8 -7.67 -12.14 -0.59
N ILE A 9 -7.13 -10.98 -0.23
CA ILE A 9 -5.75 -10.86 0.22
C ILE A 9 -5.65 -11.27 1.70
N ASP A 10 -4.93 -12.35 1.96
CA ASP A 10 -4.50 -12.73 3.31
C ASP A 10 -3.20 -11.99 3.67
N ARG A 11 -3.36 -10.88 4.39
CA ARG A 11 -2.26 -9.97 4.72
C ARG A 11 -1.30 -10.57 5.75
N GLU A 12 -1.80 -11.41 6.66
CA GLU A 12 -0.97 -12.11 7.62
C GLU A 12 -0.11 -13.16 6.91
N ASP A 13 -0.70 -13.91 5.98
CA ASP A 13 0.04 -14.89 5.17
C ASP A 13 1.12 -14.22 4.31
N TRP A 14 0.84 -13.04 3.75
CA TRP A 14 1.84 -12.27 3.03
C TRP A 14 2.93 -11.72 3.94
N LEU A 15 2.58 -11.23 5.14
CA LEU A 15 3.54 -10.74 6.12
C LEU A 15 4.54 -11.84 6.45
N GLU A 16 4.07 -13.05 6.73
CA GLU A 16 4.91 -14.19 7.08
C GLU A 16 5.72 -14.72 5.88
N LYS A 17 5.09 -14.92 4.72
CA LYS A 17 5.72 -15.66 3.61
C LYS A 17 6.47 -14.80 2.61
N ILE A 18 6.07 -13.54 2.42
CA ILE A 18 6.68 -12.66 1.40
C ILE A 18 7.76 -11.79 2.01
N ILE A 19 7.51 -11.22 3.18
CA ILE A 19 8.47 -10.33 3.85
C ILE A 19 9.00 -10.90 5.18
N PHE A 20 8.76 -12.18 5.47
CA PHE A 20 9.35 -12.91 6.62
C PHE A 20 9.10 -12.25 7.98
N GLY A 21 7.94 -11.61 8.15
CA GLY A 21 7.56 -10.87 9.35
C GLY A 21 8.17 -9.47 9.47
N TYR A 22 8.97 -9.01 8.50
CA TYR A 22 9.62 -7.69 8.54
C TYR A 22 8.72 -6.59 7.98
N GLY A 23 7.63 -6.30 8.69
CA GLY A 23 6.73 -5.21 8.34
C GLY A 23 5.49 -5.15 9.23
N GLU A 24 4.54 -4.32 8.82
CA GLU A 24 3.21 -4.23 9.42
C GLU A 24 2.13 -4.49 8.36
N LEU A 25 0.95 -4.90 8.81
CA LEU A 25 -0.21 -5.00 7.94
C LEU A 25 -0.58 -3.64 7.36
N GLY A 26 -0.82 -3.62 6.06
CA GLY A 26 -1.46 -2.52 5.36
C GLY A 26 -2.98 -2.61 5.50
N ASN A 27 -3.66 -1.50 5.23
CA ASN A 27 -5.11 -1.45 5.26
C ASN A 27 -5.68 -0.69 4.06
N ASP A 28 -5.17 -1.02 2.86
CA ASP A 28 -5.62 -0.48 1.57
C ASP A 28 -5.58 1.05 1.46
N ASN A 29 -4.66 1.69 2.18
CA ASN A 29 -4.38 3.12 2.11
C ASN A 29 -2.87 3.33 2.34
N PRO A 30 -2.27 4.40 1.80
CA PRO A 30 -0.82 4.58 1.78
C PRO A 30 -0.21 5.18 3.06
N ILE A 31 -1.02 5.45 4.08
CA ILE A 31 -0.54 6.13 5.30
C ILE A 31 0.00 5.08 6.27
N GLY A 32 1.33 5.08 6.39
CA GLY A 32 2.07 4.08 7.14
C GLY A 32 2.36 4.48 8.59
N PRO A 33 3.06 3.61 9.34
CA PRO A 33 3.40 3.84 10.75
C PRO A 33 4.21 5.10 11.02
N ALA A 34 4.92 5.59 10.00
CA ALA A 34 5.75 6.79 10.11
C ALA A 34 4.95 8.10 10.09
N ASN A 35 3.68 8.06 9.70
CA ASN A 35 2.86 9.24 9.50
C ASN A 35 2.08 9.61 10.77
N ILE A 36 2.13 10.90 11.15
CA ILE A 36 1.57 11.42 12.41
C ILE A 36 0.04 11.37 12.46
N TYR A 37 -0.63 11.40 11.30
CA TYR A 37 -2.08 11.37 11.16
C TYR A 37 -2.60 10.03 10.63
N ARG A 38 -1.86 8.94 10.88
CA ARG A 38 -2.34 7.57 10.62
C ARG A 38 -3.65 7.32 11.39
N ALA A 39 -4.65 6.81 10.70
CA ALA A 39 -5.91 6.38 11.30
C ALA A 39 -5.66 5.24 12.29
N THR A 40 -6.33 5.28 13.43
CA THR A 40 -6.29 4.18 14.40
C THR A 40 -7.14 3.00 13.92
N THR A 41 -6.97 1.85 14.56
CA THR A 41 -7.81 0.66 14.27
C THR A 41 -9.28 0.88 14.62
N ASP A 42 -9.59 1.77 15.56
CA ASP A 42 -10.97 2.13 15.89
C ASP A 42 -11.61 2.99 14.78
N GLU A 43 -10.83 3.87 14.15
CA GLU A 43 -11.28 4.75 13.06
C GLU A 43 -11.31 4.02 11.71
N LEU A 44 -10.40 3.06 11.51
CA LEU A 44 -10.29 2.26 10.30
C LEU A 44 -9.93 0.81 10.66
N PRO A 45 -10.92 -0.04 10.93
CA PRO A 45 -10.69 -1.44 11.27
C PRO A 45 -9.90 -2.18 10.19
N GLN A 46 -9.04 -3.10 10.62
CA GLN A 46 -8.21 -3.90 9.71
C GLN A 46 -9.10 -4.72 8.77
N ARG A 47 -8.86 -4.62 7.45
CA ARG A 47 -9.50 -5.52 6.48
C ARG A 47 -8.89 -6.90 6.60
N ALA A 48 -9.68 -7.83 7.12
CA ALA A 48 -9.35 -9.24 7.15
C ALA A 48 -9.60 -9.91 5.79
N TYR A 49 -8.88 -11.01 5.57
CA TYR A 49 -9.22 -11.99 4.55
C TYR A 49 -10.63 -12.53 4.80
N ASP A 50 -11.50 -12.40 3.79
CA ASP A 50 -12.91 -12.77 3.90
C ASP A 50 -13.44 -13.17 2.50
N PRO A 51 -13.30 -14.45 2.12
CA PRO A 51 -13.70 -14.91 0.80
C PRO A 51 -15.21 -14.85 0.57
N GLU A 52 -16.02 -14.92 1.63
CA GLU A 52 -17.48 -14.78 1.53
C GLU A 52 -17.87 -13.32 1.23
N LYS A 53 -17.24 -12.33 1.89
CA LYS A 53 -17.41 -10.92 1.49
C LYS A 53 -16.90 -10.67 0.09
N ALA A 54 -15.78 -11.29 -0.31
CA ALA A 54 -15.29 -11.16 -1.67
C ALA A 54 -16.32 -11.67 -2.70
N LYS A 55 -16.88 -12.86 -2.47
CA LYS A 55 -17.94 -13.44 -3.29
C LYS A 55 -19.21 -12.58 -3.31
N PHE A 56 -19.61 -12.02 -2.16
CA PHE A 56 -20.71 -11.06 -2.08
C PHE A 56 -20.47 -9.85 -2.97
N HIS A 57 -19.28 -9.26 -2.93
CA HIS A 57 -18.92 -8.10 -3.76
C HIS A 57 -18.78 -8.43 -5.26
N LEU A 58 -18.39 -9.65 -5.63
CA LEU A 58 -18.41 -10.11 -7.02
C LEU A 58 -19.84 -10.26 -7.53
N LYS A 59 -20.71 -10.94 -6.78
CA LYS A 59 -22.13 -11.10 -7.13
C LYS A 59 -22.84 -9.75 -7.25
N LYS A 60 -22.61 -8.84 -6.30
CA LYS A 60 -23.14 -7.46 -6.36
C LYS A 60 -22.67 -6.72 -7.62
N ALA A 61 -21.49 -7.04 -8.13
CA ALA A 61 -20.96 -6.49 -9.36
C ALA A 61 -21.42 -7.25 -10.63
N GLY A 62 -22.29 -8.25 -10.51
CA GLY A 62 -22.84 -9.02 -11.62
C GLY A 62 -21.98 -10.20 -12.08
N TYR A 63 -21.02 -10.65 -11.26
CA TYR A 63 -20.14 -11.77 -11.58
C TYR A 63 -20.35 -12.95 -10.64
N ASP A 64 -20.66 -14.12 -11.20
CA ASP A 64 -20.61 -15.40 -10.47
C ASP A 64 -19.21 -15.99 -10.45
N LYS A 65 -18.44 -15.73 -11.51
CA LYS A 65 -17.02 -16.00 -11.65
C LYS A 65 -16.38 -14.86 -12.42
N LEU A 66 -15.13 -14.56 -12.12
CA LEU A 66 -14.36 -13.55 -12.83
C LEU A 66 -12.92 -14.07 -12.98
N SER A 67 -12.36 -13.98 -14.19
CA SER A 67 -10.94 -14.20 -14.43
C SER A 67 -10.25 -12.86 -14.67
N ILE A 68 -9.14 -12.60 -13.99
CA ILE A 68 -8.31 -11.41 -14.15
C ILE A 68 -6.83 -11.79 -14.24
N GLN A 69 -6.03 -10.91 -14.84
CA GLN A 69 -4.58 -11.04 -14.87
C GLN A 69 -3.94 -10.13 -13.83
N PHE A 70 -2.97 -10.66 -13.09
CA PHE A 70 -2.09 -9.89 -12.22
C PHE A 70 -0.67 -9.91 -12.81
N HIS A 71 -0.20 -8.76 -13.26
CA HIS A 71 1.11 -8.62 -13.87
C HIS A 71 2.17 -8.32 -12.80
N ALA A 72 3.16 -9.20 -12.65
CA ALA A 72 4.14 -9.12 -11.58
C ALA A 72 5.57 -9.25 -12.12
N ALA A 73 6.48 -8.44 -11.57
CA ALA A 73 7.91 -8.53 -11.77
C ALA A 73 8.60 -8.10 -10.47
N ASP A 74 9.76 -8.68 -10.14
CA ASP A 74 10.46 -8.38 -8.88
C ASP A 74 10.86 -6.91 -8.75
N THR A 75 11.00 -6.18 -9.87
CA THR A 75 11.20 -4.72 -9.82
C THR A 75 9.99 -3.98 -9.26
N GLY A 76 8.77 -4.53 -9.38
CA GLY A 76 7.55 -3.96 -8.83
C GLY A 76 7.44 -4.13 -7.31
N PHE A 77 8.03 -5.18 -6.78
CA PHE A 77 8.53 -5.35 -5.40
C PHE A 77 9.13 -6.76 -5.31
N SER A 78 10.12 -6.95 -4.44
CA SER A 78 10.77 -8.25 -4.27
C SER A 78 9.76 -9.32 -3.84
N GLY A 79 9.66 -10.42 -4.58
CA GLY A 79 8.72 -11.50 -4.28
C GLY A 79 7.31 -11.29 -4.81
N SER A 80 7.10 -10.32 -5.71
CA SER A 80 5.77 -9.98 -6.24
C SER A 80 5.09 -11.12 -7.01
N VAL A 81 5.86 -11.98 -7.67
CA VAL A 81 5.30 -13.15 -8.38
C VAL A 81 4.79 -14.19 -7.39
N ASP A 82 5.52 -14.42 -6.30
CA ASP A 82 5.12 -15.37 -5.26
C ASP A 82 3.91 -14.83 -4.49
N ALA A 83 3.90 -13.52 -4.18
CA ALA A 83 2.75 -12.84 -3.59
C ALA A 83 1.50 -12.94 -4.50
N GLY A 84 1.68 -12.77 -5.81
CA GLY A 84 0.62 -13.00 -6.80
C GLY A 84 0.10 -14.44 -6.77
N SER A 85 0.98 -15.42 -6.59
CA SER A 85 0.60 -16.84 -6.50
C SER A 85 -0.19 -17.15 -5.24
N LEU A 86 0.20 -16.57 -4.09
CA LEU A 86 -0.58 -16.64 -2.85
C LEU A 86 -1.96 -15.99 -3.01
N MET A 87 -2.02 -14.82 -3.66
CA MET A 87 -3.27 -14.14 -4.00
C MET A 87 -4.19 -15.00 -4.86
N ALA A 88 -3.63 -15.67 -5.86
CA ALA A 88 -4.38 -16.54 -6.76
C ALA A 88 -4.96 -17.75 -6.02
N GLU A 89 -4.20 -18.33 -5.08
CA GLU A 89 -4.68 -19.41 -4.22
C GLU A 89 -5.88 -18.95 -3.37
N SER A 90 -5.72 -17.86 -2.63
CA SER A 90 -6.76 -17.37 -1.72
C SER A 90 -8.02 -16.92 -2.46
N ALA A 91 -7.86 -16.35 -3.66
CA ALA A 91 -8.94 -15.88 -4.51
C ALA A 91 -9.90 -16.98 -5.00
N ARG A 92 -9.42 -18.23 -5.15
CA ARG A 92 -10.23 -19.34 -5.68
C ARG A 92 -11.48 -19.61 -4.87
N SER A 93 -11.38 -19.51 -3.55
CA SER A 93 -12.51 -19.72 -2.62
C SER A 93 -13.64 -18.70 -2.82
N ALA A 94 -13.33 -17.50 -3.32
CA ALA A 94 -14.29 -16.45 -3.64
C ALA A 94 -14.86 -16.53 -5.06
N GLY A 95 -14.41 -17.47 -5.89
CA GLY A 95 -14.80 -17.56 -7.31
C GLY A 95 -14.07 -16.56 -8.22
N LEU A 96 -12.94 -16.02 -7.76
CA LEU A 96 -12.04 -15.18 -8.56
C LEU A 96 -10.85 -16.02 -9.02
N ASP A 97 -10.64 -16.06 -10.32
CA ASP A 97 -9.52 -16.73 -10.97
C ASP A 97 -8.47 -15.68 -11.34
N ILE A 98 -7.28 -15.76 -10.74
CA ILE A 98 -6.20 -14.81 -10.96
C ILE A 98 -5.07 -15.52 -11.71
N GLU A 99 -4.86 -15.13 -12.95
CA GLU A 99 -3.69 -15.54 -13.73
C GLU A 99 -2.51 -14.62 -13.37
N VAL A 100 -1.46 -15.21 -12.80
CA VAL A 100 -0.22 -14.48 -12.49
C VAL A 100 0.67 -14.45 -13.72
N VAL A 101 0.81 -13.27 -14.33
CA VAL A 101 1.67 -13.04 -15.48
C VAL A 101 3.01 -12.51 -14.98
N ARG A 102 4.06 -13.33 -15.10
CA ARG A 102 5.43 -12.90 -14.82
C ARG A 102 5.94 -12.03 -15.97
N GLU A 103 6.12 -10.75 -15.70
CA GLU A 103 6.65 -9.77 -16.64
C GLU A 103 8.18 -9.65 -16.51
N PRO A 104 8.90 -9.22 -17.57
CA PRO A 104 10.30 -8.86 -17.48
C PRO A 104 10.51 -7.66 -16.53
N ASN A 105 11.61 -7.68 -15.77
CA ASN A 105 12.01 -6.52 -14.97
C ASN A 105 12.41 -5.33 -15.86
N ASP A 106 13.10 -5.61 -16.97
CA ASP A 106 13.48 -4.57 -17.92
C ASP A 106 12.24 -4.00 -18.65
N GLY A 107 12.16 -2.68 -18.72
CA GLY A 107 11.02 -1.98 -19.31
C GLY A 107 9.69 -2.07 -18.54
N TYR A 108 9.65 -2.71 -17.36
CA TYR A 108 8.42 -2.89 -16.57
C TYR A 108 7.64 -1.59 -16.35
N TRP A 109 8.33 -0.53 -15.92
CA TRP A 109 7.74 0.78 -15.64
C TRP A 109 7.19 1.49 -16.88
N SER A 110 7.66 1.13 -18.07
CA SER A 110 7.18 1.71 -19.33
C SER A 110 6.06 0.92 -19.99
N ASN A 111 6.09 -0.41 -19.82
CA ASN A 111 5.24 -1.34 -20.57
C ASN A 111 4.13 -2.00 -19.73
N VAL A 112 4.26 -2.02 -18.41
CA VAL A 112 3.35 -2.72 -17.49
C VAL A 112 2.70 -1.76 -16.49
N TRP A 113 3.50 -1.09 -15.66
CA TRP A 113 2.98 -0.12 -14.69
C TRP A 113 2.23 1.01 -15.40
N MET A 114 1.04 1.35 -14.93
CA MET A 114 0.14 2.32 -15.58
C MET A 114 -0.29 1.96 -17.02
N LYS A 115 0.00 0.74 -17.50
CA LYS A 115 -0.41 0.22 -18.82
C LYS A 115 -1.34 -0.98 -18.70
N LYS A 116 -1.17 -1.79 -17.66
CA LYS A 116 -2.03 -2.94 -17.34
C LYS A 116 -3.00 -2.57 -16.22
N ALA A 117 -4.16 -3.21 -16.22
CA ALA A 117 -5.23 -2.89 -15.28
C ALA A 117 -4.93 -3.31 -13.83
N PHE A 118 -4.11 -4.35 -13.65
CA PHE A 118 -3.74 -4.85 -12.33
C PHE A 118 -2.31 -5.39 -12.36
N SER A 119 -1.42 -4.73 -11.63
CA SER A 119 0.02 -5.02 -11.66
C SER A 119 0.68 -4.73 -10.32
N ALA A 120 1.80 -5.40 -10.05
CA ALA A 120 2.63 -5.14 -8.88
C ALA A 120 3.22 -3.73 -8.93
N CYS A 121 3.22 -3.04 -7.79
CA CYS A 121 3.87 -1.75 -7.63
C CYS A 121 4.23 -1.58 -6.15
N TYR A 122 5.25 -0.76 -5.89
CA TYR A 122 5.58 -0.30 -4.56
C TYR A 122 5.72 1.21 -4.56
N TRP A 123 5.52 1.81 -3.40
CA TRP A 123 5.80 3.21 -3.14
C TRP A 123 6.60 3.30 -1.86
N SER A 124 7.72 4.04 -1.90
CA SER A 124 8.42 4.38 -0.67
C SER A 124 7.56 5.32 0.18
N GLY A 125 7.71 5.20 1.50
CA GLY A 125 7.05 6.10 2.44
C GLY A 125 7.37 7.57 2.17
N ARG A 126 6.49 8.46 2.64
CA ARG A 126 6.70 9.91 2.62
C ARG A 126 6.60 10.48 4.04
N PRO A 127 7.41 11.48 4.40
CA PRO A 127 7.33 12.13 5.71
C PRO A 127 5.97 12.74 6.06
N THR A 128 5.15 13.09 5.06
CA THR A 128 3.82 13.67 5.28
C THR A 128 2.76 12.99 4.43
N GLU A 129 1.54 12.95 4.96
CA GLU A 129 0.34 12.44 4.30
C GLU A 129 0.06 13.23 3.02
N ASN A 130 0.18 14.57 3.07
CA ASN A 130 0.01 15.42 1.90
C ASN A 130 0.93 15.04 0.74
N TRP A 131 2.19 14.69 1.03
CA TRP A 131 3.14 14.37 -0.04
C TRP A 131 2.71 13.11 -0.78
N ILE A 132 2.46 12.01 -0.08
CA ILE A 132 2.05 10.75 -0.71
C ILE A 132 0.69 10.90 -1.43
N PHE A 133 -0.28 11.57 -0.80
CA PHE A 133 -1.59 11.81 -1.40
C PHE A 133 -1.53 12.70 -2.64
N SER A 134 -0.74 13.77 -2.62
CA SER A 134 -0.63 14.68 -3.78
C SER A 134 0.10 14.05 -4.96
N GLN A 135 1.10 13.21 -4.68
CA GLN A 135 1.97 12.65 -5.70
C GLN A 135 1.38 11.41 -6.39
N ILE A 136 0.53 10.65 -5.69
CA ILE A 136 0.05 9.34 -6.16
C ILE A 136 -1.48 9.25 -6.21
N TYR A 137 -2.23 9.95 -5.35
CA TYR A 137 -3.68 9.72 -5.23
C TYR A 137 -4.56 10.90 -5.69
N ALA A 138 -3.97 12.08 -5.89
CA ALA A 138 -4.68 13.21 -6.48
C ALA A 138 -5.15 12.86 -7.90
N ALA A 139 -6.30 13.41 -8.29
CA ALA A 139 -6.98 13.05 -9.54
C ALA A 139 -6.11 13.20 -10.79
N ASP A 140 -5.22 14.19 -10.80
CA ASP A 140 -4.35 14.51 -11.94
C ASP A 140 -2.86 14.27 -11.62
N ALA A 141 -2.56 13.51 -10.57
CA ALA A 141 -1.19 13.12 -10.27
C ALA A 141 -0.63 12.22 -11.36
N SER A 142 0.57 12.55 -11.84
CA SER A 142 1.24 11.82 -12.93
C SER A 142 1.56 10.37 -12.57
N TRP A 143 1.64 10.05 -11.28
CA TRP A 143 1.90 8.72 -10.75
C TRP A 143 0.68 8.07 -10.10
N ASN A 144 -0.53 8.55 -10.44
CA ASN A 144 -1.76 7.87 -10.04
C ASN A 144 -1.94 6.57 -10.81
N ASP A 145 -1.32 5.53 -10.28
CA ASP A 145 -1.17 4.23 -10.91
C ASP A 145 -2.46 3.42 -11.01
N THR A 146 -3.44 3.77 -10.20
CA THR A 146 -4.78 3.19 -10.25
C THR A 146 -5.77 4.00 -11.09
N PHE A 147 -5.36 5.18 -11.58
CA PHE A 147 -6.20 6.16 -12.27
C PHE A 147 -7.48 6.52 -11.49
N TRP A 148 -7.45 6.35 -10.17
CA TRP A 148 -8.60 6.58 -9.31
C TRP A 148 -8.83 8.08 -9.10
N LYS A 149 -10.09 8.51 -9.20
CA LYS A 149 -10.50 9.90 -8.98
C LYS A 149 -11.71 9.92 -8.05
N ASN A 150 -11.68 10.79 -7.06
CA ASN A 150 -12.76 10.95 -6.09
C ASN A 150 -12.82 12.41 -5.63
N ASP A 151 -13.98 13.05 -5.83
CA ASP A 151 -14.12 14.50 -5.63
C ASP A 151 -13.91 14.90 -4.16
N ARG A 152 -14.48 14.13 -3.22
CA ARG A 152 -14.33 14.40 -1.78
C ARG A 152 -12.89 14.26 -1.32
N PHE A 153 -12.18 13.24 -1.78
CA PHE A 153 -10.76 13.08 -1.49
C PHE A 153 -9.93 14.28 -1.97
N ASN A 154 -10.19 14.76 -3.19
CA ASN A 154 -9.43 15.88 -3.76
C ASN A 154 -9.79 17.22 -3.09
N GLU A 155 -11.04 17.40 -2.68
CA GLU A 155 -11.48 18.53 -1.86
C GLU A 155 -10.71 18.56 -0.52
N LEU A 156 -10.72 17.43 0.21
CA LEU A 156 -10.02 17.28 1.49
C LEU A 156 -8.51 17.50 1.33
N LEU A 157 -7.89 17.00 0.26
CA LEU A 157 -6.47 17.17 0.02
C LEU A 157 -6.06 18.64 -0.06
N VAL A 158 -6.89 19.49 -0.67
CA VAL A 158 -6.64 20.94 -0.74
C VAL A 158 -6.87 21.59 0.62
N GLN A 159 -7.98 21.25 1.30
CA GLN A 159 -8.33 21.81 2.62
C GLN A 159 -7.25 21.49 3.67
N ALA A 160 -6.87 20.21 3.78
CA ALA A 160 -5.88 19.73 4.76
C ALA A 160 -4.49 20.29 4.53
N ARG A 161 -4.17 20.78 3.33
CA ARG A 161 -2.88 21.43 3.07
C ARG A 161 -2.79 22.82 3.69
N SER A 162 -3.90 23.56 3.76
CA SER A 162 -3.97 24.90 4.34
C SER A 162 -4.49 24.93 5.77
N GLU A 163 -4.93 23.79 6.31
CA GLU A 163 -5.47 23.70 7.67
C GLU A 163 -4.38 23.90 8.73
N LEU A 164 -4.62 24.82 9.66
CA LEU A 164 -3.69 25.17 10.74
C LEU A 164 -4.07 24.52 12.07
N ASP A 165 -5.34 24.14 12.24
CA ASP A 165 -5.77 23.36 13.39
C ASP A 165 -5.37 21.89 13.22
N ALA A 166 -4.50 21.41 14.12
CA ALA A 166 -3.95 20.06 14.02
C ALA A 166 -5.00 18.95 14.19
N SER A 167 -6.08 19.20 14.95
CA SER A 167 -7.15 18.23 15.15
C SER A 167 -8.01 18.12 13.91
N LEU A 168 -8.45 19.26 13.36
CA LEU A 168 -9.25 19.30 12.14
C LEU A 168 -8.47 18.75 10.94
N ARG A 169 -7.18 19.08 10.84
CA ARG A 169 -6.30 18.54 9.80
C ARG A 169 -6.18 17.02 9.89
N ARG A 170 -6.09 16.48 11.11
CA ARG A 170 -6.06 15.04 11.34
C ARG A 170 -7.37 14.39 10.88
N GLU A 171 -8.51 14.95 11.26
CA GLU A 171 -9.82 14.43 10.84
C GLU A 171 -9.94 14.34 9.32
N GLN A 172 -9.49 15.37 8.61
CA GLN A 172 -9.46 15.39 7.14
C GLN A 172 -8.58 14.27 6.57
N TYR A 173 -7.36 14.07 7.10
CA TYR A 173 -6.49 12.98 6.63
C TYR A 173 -7.01 11.58 6.98
N VAL A 174 -7.68 11.42 8.12
CA VAL A 174 -8.32 10.14 8.48
C VAL A 174 -9.49 9.85 7.54
N GLU A 175 -10.31 10.83 7.20
CA GLU A 175 -11.38 10.68 6.21
C GLU A 175 -10.80 10.28 4.84
N MET A 176 -9.70 10.92 4.41
CA MET A 176 -9.00 10.57 3.17
C MET A 176 -8.52 9.11 3.16
N GLN A 177 -7.98 8.61 4.28
CA GLN A 177 -7.58 7.20 4.43
C GLN A 177 -8.78 6.27 4.30
N GLN A 178 -9.90 6.60 4.96
CA GLN A 178 -11.15 5.84 4.88
C GLN A 178 -11.72 5.80 3.45
N ILE A 179 -11.64 6.92 2.71
CA ILE A 179 -12.10 6.99 1.32
C ILE A 179 -11.25 6.06 0.43
N ILE A 180 -9.92 6.13 0.50
CA ILE A 180 -9.05 5.23 -0.30
C ILE A 180 -9.27 3.77 0.09
N HIS A 181 -9.37 3.47 1.39
CA HIS A 181 -9.62 2.12 1.87
C HIS A 181 -10.90 1.51 1.28
N ASN A 182 -11.99 2.28 1.21
CA ASN A 182 -13.30 1.81 0.78
C ASN A 182 -13.54 1.88 -0.74
N ASP A 183 -13.07 2.95 -1.39
CA ASP A 183 -13.36 3.22 -2.81
C ASP A 183 -12.11 3.13 -3.70
N GLY A 184 -10.93 3.38 -3.13
CA GLY A 184 -9.66 3.48 -3.85
C GLY A 184 -9.28 2.23 -4.66
N GLY A 185 -8.48 2.48 -5.69
CA GLY A 185 -7.97 1.48 -6.62
C GLY A 185 -6.92 0.53 -6.06
N VAL A 186 -6.20 0.98 -5.03
CA VAL A 186 -5.01 0.28 -4.51
C VAL A 186 -5.42 -0.90 -3.63
N CYS A 187 -4.72 -2.02 -3.77
CA CYS A 187 -4.66 -3.06 -2.76
C CYS A 187 -3.30 -2.93 -2.07
N LEU A 188 -3.29 -2.49 -0.81
CA LEU A 188 -2.06 -2.26 -0.07
C LEU A 188 -2.02 -3.24 1.11
N PRO A 189 -1.38 -4.41 0.91
CA PRO A 189 -1.43 -5.49 1.87
C PRO A 189 -0.51 -5.27 3.07
N LEU A 190 0.64 -4.62 2.84
CA LEU A 190 1.75 -4.55 3.81
C LEU A 190 2.48 -3.22 3.71
N PHE A 191 3.01 -2.78 4.86
CA PHE A 191 4.10 -1.81 4.95
C PHE A 191 5.38 -2.57 5.32
N GLN A 192 6.30 -2.69 4.36
CA GLN A 192 7.57 -3.40 4.58
C GLN A 192 8.54 -2.55 5.41
N SER A 193 9.26 -3.19 6.32
CA SER A 193 10.35 -2.56 7.07
C SER A 193 11.64 -2.55 6.26
N ASP A 194 12.37 -1.42 6.32
CA ASP A 194 13.77 -1.37 5.89
C ASP A 194 14.65 -1.98 6.99
N VAL A 195 15.23 -3.15 6.70
CA VAL A 195 16.08 -3.87 7.66
C VAL A 195 17.54 -3.57 7.38
N MET A 196 18.24 -3.03 8.38
CA MET A 196 19.66 -2.69 8.30
C MET A 196 20.47 -3.48 9.31
N ALA A 197 21.67 -3.87 8.90
CA ALA A 197 22.69 -4.40 9.81
C ALA A 197 23.87 -3.42 9.86
N TYR A 198 24.38 -3.14 11.06
CA TYR A 198 25.57 -2.33 11.26
C TYR A 198 26.53 -3.02 12.24
N SER A 199 27.81 -2.66 12.16
CA SER A 199 28.85 -3.16 13.05
C SER A 199 28.55 -2.77 14.50
N ASN A 200 28.86 -3.65 15.45
CA ASN A 200 28.77 -3.35 16.90
C ASN A 200 29.68 -2.20 17.36
N LYS A 201 30.57 -1.70 16.48
CA LYS A 201 31.41 -0.51 16.71
C LYS A 201 30.71 0.81 16.33
N LEU A 202 29.61 0.71 15.58
CA LEU A 202 28.81 1.86 15.15
C LEU A 202 27.69 2.05 16.16
N HIS A 203 27.61 3.26 16.70
CA HIS A 203 26.56 3.68 17.62
C HIS A 203 25.55 4.53 16.88
N VAL A 204 24.28 4.32 17.20
CA VAL A 204 23.13 5.04 16.66
C VAL A 204 22.33 5.67 17.82
N PRO A 205 21.60 6.76 17.58
CA PRO A 205 20.67 7.30 18.57
C PRO A 205 19.62 6.28 19.00
N GLU A 206 19.07 6.41 20.21
CA GLU A 206 17.97 5.56 20.71
C GLU A 206 16.76 5.59 19.77
N VAL A 207 16.45 6.77 19.23
CA VAL A 207 15.39 6.97 18.24
C VAL A 207 16.03 7.34 16.91
N ILE A 208 15.89 6.46 15.92
CA ILE A 208 16.21 6.75 14.52
C ILE A 208 14.94 7.19 13.78
N ALA A 209 15.14 7.89 12.68
CA ALA A 209 14.09 8.28 11.76
C ALA A 209 13.40 7.02 11.22
N ASN A 210 12.07 7.11 11.16
CA ASN A 210 11.20 6.05 10.64
C ASN A 210 10.89 6.24 9.15
N ASN A 211 11.62 7.15 8.48
CA ASN A 211 11.51 7.41 7.04
C ASN A 211 12.84 7.12 6.36
N TRP A 212 12.83 6.25 5.35
CA TRP A 212 13.99 5.86 4.53
C TRP A 212 15.14 5.21 5.32
N GLU A 213 16.09 4.64 4.57
CA GLU A 213 17.29 4.02 5.11
C GLU A 213 18.23 5.02 5.79
N PHE A 214 19.16 4.47 6.60
CA PHE A 214 20.24 5.22 7.26
C PHE A 214 19.77 6.43 8.07
N ASP A 215 18.74 6.24 8.89
CA ASP A 215 18.19 7.29 9.76
C ASP A 215 17.71 8.51 8.94
N GLY A 216 16.96 8.24 7.86
CA GLY A 216 16.50 9.28 6.94
C GLY A 216 17.63 9.93 6.18
N MET A 217 18.68 9.16 5.86
CA MET A 217 19.95 9.63 5.29
C MET A 217 20.76 10.58 6.19
N MET A 218 20.44 10.63 7.49
CA MET A 218 21.12 11.50 8.47
C MET A 218 22.22 10.78 9.25
N ASN A 219 22.52 9.51 8.93
CA ASN A 219 23.56 8.72 9.58
C ASN A 219 24.91 9.43 9.68
N SER A 220 25.30 10.19 8.66
CA SER A 220 26.57 10.94 8.66
C SER A 220 26.66 12.03 9.74
N GLU A 221 25.53 12.52 10.23
CA GLU A 221 25.45 13.55 11.27
C GLU A 221 25.12 12.97 12.64
N ARG A 222 24.39 11.84 12.67
CA ARG A 222 23.77 11.31 13.88
C ARG A 222 24.39 10.03 14.41
N TRP A 223 25.12 9.29 13.59
CA TRP A 223 25.77 8.04 13.99
C TRP A 223 27.25 8.29 14.25
N TRP A 224 27.85 7.51 15.15
CA TRP A 224 29.26 7.70 15.53
C TRP A 224 29.95 6.37 15.81
N PHE A 225 31.28 6.37 15.71
CA PHE A 225 32.10 5.27 16.19
C PHE A 225 32.62 5.60 17.59
N SER A 226 32.75 4.60 18.45
CA SER A 226 33.55 4.67 19.68
C SER A 226 34.73 3.71 19.64
#